data_AF-A0A2V3V2F8-F1
#
_entry.id   AF-A0A2V3V2F8-F1
#
_cell.length_a   1.000
_cell.length_b   1.000
_cell.length_c   1.000
_cell.angle_alpha   90.00
_cell.angle_beta   90.00
_cell.angle_gamma   90.00
#
_symmetry.space_group_name_H-M   'P 1'
#
loop_
_entity.id
_entity.type
_entity.pdbx_description
1 polymer ?
#
loop_
_entity_poly.entity_id
_entity_poly.type
_entity_poly.pdbx_seq_one_letter_code
_entity_poly.pdbx_strand_id
1 'polypeptide(L)'
;MPDTPPATRAAEAQITFERIELAAGPRILPPWARDLHVEFMHGWGNRPRYKVRCRTDPLEFTRDGSPVWTWQKHKADSRCWKAERDGVAAVHYHGGRISMQTFDKHVRWIEKPSKENNWNGEEERSEYRMLATSHSEGYGGRHFDITMAECELPVFADGVTTLTKVEAGTPLRLRGPWHGGAPDGYLEISYDIDEKIDESMGWRAHRRPPWYRRGGYFGLYIKSEVFLDIAATFQPHLEWAWVTDRVGRQLEPLIPQTGLPKGLHVDPADCPGHDYTRSGSSTKDNPFDQCKFCGERRDPNWASPYGKAAA
;
A
#
# COMPACT_ATOMS: atom_id res chain seq x y z
N MET A 1 -47.26 6.51 18.93
CA MET A 1 -46.53 6.00 17.75
C MET A 1 -45.69 4.82 18.20
N PRO A 2 -45.54 3.75 17.39
CA PRO A 2 -44.74 2.60 17.80
C PRO A 2 -43.25 2.95 17.80
N ASP A 3 -42.49 2.36 18.73
CA ASP A 3 -41.04 2.51 18.78
C ASP A 3 -40.40 1.93 17.53
N THR A 4 -39.58 2.75 16.86
CA THR A 4 -38.68 2.25 15.82
C THR A 4 -37.48 1.63 16.52
N PRO A 5 -37.23 0.30 16.40
CA PRO A 5 -36.05 -0.30 17.03
C PRO A 5 -34.79 0.33 16.43
N PRO A 6 -33.76 0.64 17.24
CA PRO A 6 -32.53 1.23 16.73
C PRO A 6 -31.89 0.30 15.70
N ALA A 7 -31.28 0.89 14.67
CA ALA A 7 -30.80 0.17 13.50
C ALA A 7 -29.97 -1.07 13.87
N THR A 8 -30.29 -2.20 13.23
CA THR A 8 -29.65 -3.49 13.44
C THR A 8 -28.13 -3.33 13.46
N ARG A 9 -27.47 -3.82 14.53
CA ARG A 9 -26.02 -4.04 14.52
C ARG A 9 -25.68 -4.78 13.22
N ALA A 10 -24.82 -4.18 12.39
CA ALA A 10 -24.26 -4.89 11.26
C ALA A 10 -23.62 -6.18 11.79
N ALA A 11 -24.01 -7.34 11.24
CA ALA A 11 -23.57 -8.62 11.75
C ALA A 11 -22.03 -8.64 11.83
N GLU A 12 -21.50 -9.06 12.97
CA GLU A 12 -20.06 -9.21 13.15
C GLU A 12 -19.60 -10.29 12.17
N ALA A 13 -18.99 -9.85 11.07
CA ALA A 13 -18.56 -10.73 9.99
C ALA A 13 -17.51 -11.69 10.53
N GLN A 14 -17.94 -12.92 10.82
CA GLN A 14 -17.12 -13.95 11.41
C GLN A 14 -15.87 -14.16 10.55
N ILE A 15 -14.71 -13.89 11.14
CA ILE A 15 -13.43 -14.11 10.48
C ILE A 15 -13.27 -15.62 10.30
N THR A 16 -13.19 -16.07 9.07
CA THR A 16 -12.96 -17.47 8.72
C THR A 16 -11.55 -17.63 8.16
N PHE A 17 -10.96 -18.82 8.28
CA PHE A 17 -9.72 -19.13 7.60
C PHE A 17 -9.66 -20.57 7.10
N GLU A 18 -8.96 -20.75 5.98
CA GLU A 18 -8.79 -22.01 5.24
C GLU A 18 -7.29 -22.23 5.05
N ARG A 19 -6.74 -23.36 5.52
CA ARG A 19 -5.31 -23.68 5.38
C ARG A 19 -4.95 -23.94 3.92
N ILE A 20 -3.73 -23.54 3.53
CA ILE A 20 -3.18 -23.70 2.18
C ILE A 20 -1.92 -24.55 2.26
N GLU A 21 -1.86 -25.59 1.44
CA GLU A 21 -0.62 -26.32 1.16
C GLU A 21 0.20 -25.54 0.13
N LEU A 22 1.43 -25.17 0.49
CA LEU A 22 2.36 -24.55 -0.46
C LEU A 22 2.94 -25.60 -1.42
N ALA A 23 3.10 -25.24 -2.68
CA ALA A 23 3.75 -26.10 -3.66
C ALA A 23 5.20 -26.39 -3.25
N ALA A 24 5.58 -27.68 -3.22
CA ALA A 24 6.88 -28.10 -2.71
C ALA A 24 8.06 -27.60 -3.57
N GLY A 25 9.09 -27.09 -2.89
CA GLY A 25 10.38 -26.71 -3.48
C GLY A 25 10.41 -25.30 -4.12
N PRO A 26 11.60 -24.85 -4.56
CA PRO A 26 11.77 -23.54 -5.20
C PRO A 26 10.91 -23.37 -6.45
N ARG A 27 10.39 -22.16 -6.66
CA ARG A 27 9.40 -21.86 -7.70
C ARG A 27 9.98 -21.00 -8.81
N ILE A 28 9.33 -20.98 -9.98
CA ILE A 28 9.78 -20.16 -11.12
C ILE A 28 9.33 -18.71 -10.89
N LEU A 29 10.18 -17.93 -10.23
CA LEU A 29 9.87 -16.55 -9.87
C LEU A 29 10.09 -15.56 -11.04
N PRO A 30 9.21 -14.56 -11.20
CA PRO A 30 9.40 -13.49 -12.16
C PRO A 30 10.70 -12.71 -11.86
N PRO A 31 11.32 -12.04 -12.85
CA PRO A 31 12.67 -11.49 -12.71
C PRO A 31 12.87 -10.56 -11.50
N TRP A 32 11.87 -9.72 -11.20
CA TRP A 32 11.89 -8.78 -10.06
C TRP A 32 11.85 -9.49 -8.69
N ALA A 33 11.35 -10.73 -8.64
CA ALA A 33 11.10 -11.47 -7.41
C ALA A 33 12.21 -12.48 -7.04
N ARG A 34 13.36 -12.46 -7.74
CA ARG A 34 14.46 -13.41 -7.52
C ARG A 34 15.38 -13.01 -6.36
N ASP A 35 15.61 -11.72 -6.18
CA ASP A 35 16.42 -11.14 -5.09
C ASP A 35 15.50 -10.47 -4.05
N LEU A 36 14.70 -11.26 -3.33
CA LEU A 36 13.77 -10.76 -2.30
C LEU A 36 14.26 -11.02 -0.87
N HIS A 37 13.91 -10.11 0.04
CA HIS A 37 13.84 -10.38 1.47
C HIS A 37 12.38 -10.26 1.93
N VAL A 38 11.78 -11.39 2.32
CA VAL A 38 10.38 -11.47 2.76
C VAL A 38 10.32 -11.50 4.28
N GLU A 39 9.83 -10.42 4.88
CA GLU A 39 9.76 -10.19 6.33
C GLU A 39 8.30 -10.26 6.80
N PHE A 40 7.97 -11.24 7.66
CA PHE A 40 6.67 -11.31 8.32
C PHE A 40 6.68 -10.42 9.56
N MET A 41 5.85 -9.36 9.57
CA MET A 41 5.85 -8.38 10.64
C MET A 41 4.90 -8.81 11.77
N HIS A 42 5.44 -9.38 12.85
CA HIS A 42 4.70 -9.48 14.12
C HIS A 42 4.51 -8.07 14.73
N GLY A 43 3.31 -7.77 15.24
CA GLY A 43 2.97 -6.47 15.85
C GLY A 43 1.72 -5.79 15.27
N TRP A 44 1.21 -4.80 15.98
CA TRP A 44 -0.08 -4.17 15.72
C TRP A 44 0.02 -2.96 14.79
N GLY A 45 -0.51 -3.12 13.58
CA GLY A 45 -0.56 -2.07 12.56
C GLY A 45 -1.58 -2.42 11.48
N ASN A 46 -1.81 -1.49 10.54
CA ASN A 46 -2.66 -1.72 9.38
C ASN A 46 -2.15 -2.90 8.54
N ARG A 47 -3.04 -3.45 7.71
CA ARG A 47 -2.60 -4.22 6.54
C ARG A 47 -1.73 -3.31 5.64
N PRO A 48 -0.75 -3.87 4.94
CA PRO A 48 -0.48 -5.31 4.78
C PRO A 48 0.48 -5.89 5.82
N ARG A 49 0.35 -7.19 6.10
CA ARG A 49 1.04 -7.88 7.21
C ARG A 49 2.43 -8.44 6.84
N TYR A 50 2.81 -8.29 5.58
CA TYR A 50 4.09 -8.68 5.01
C TYR A 50 4.85 -7.50 4.45
N LYS A 51 6.17 -7.66 4.47
CA LYS A 51 7.10 -6.73 3.88
C LYS A 51 8.00 -7.46 2.89
N VAL A 52 7.83 -7.15 1.60
CA VAL A 52 8.61 -7.72 0.50
C VAL A 52 9.63 -6.68 0.06
N ARG A 53 10.90 -6.94 0.32
CA ARG A 53 11.98 -6.00 -0.01
C ARG A 53 12.66 -6.46 -1.30
N CYS A 54 12.66 -5.60 -2.31
CA CYS A 54 13.14 -5.90 -3.66
C CYS A 54 14.45 -5.19 -3.94
N ARG A 55 15.41 -5.88 -4.57
CA ARG A 55 16.66 -5.27 -5.04
C ARG A 55 16.49 -4.39 -6.29
N THR A 56 15.54 -4.75 -7.15
CA THR A 56 15.07 -3.94 -8.28
C THR A 56 13.73 -3.31 -7.93
N ASP A 57 13.45 -2.11 -8.44
CA ASP A 57 12.11 -1.53 -8.32
C ASP A 57 11.11 -2.41 -9.13
N PRO A 58 10.10 -3.04 -8.47
CA PRO A 58 9.11 -3.85 -9.17
C PRO A 58 8.21 -3.00 -10.09
N LEU A 59 8.22 -1.67 -9.92
CA LEU A 59 7.61 -0.66 -10.77
C LEU A 59 8.61 0.07 -11.69
N GLU A 60 9.83 -0.45 -11.88
CA GLU A 60 10.71 -0.03 -12.99
C GLU A 60 10.14 -0.56 -14.31
N PHE A 61 8.88 -0.22 -14.59
CA PHE A 61 8.06 -0.70 -15.72
C PHE A 61 8.77 -0.48 -17.05
N THR A 62 9.59 0.57 -17.12
CA THR A 62 10.57 0.82 -18.17
C THR A 62 11.75 1.61 -17.62
N ARG A 63 12.89 1.47 -18.29
CA ARG A 63 14.01 2.41 -18.20
C ARG A 63 13.71 3.74 -18.96
N ASP A 64 12.86 3.71 -19.99
CA ASP A 64 12.72 4.80 -20.98
C ASP A 64 11.28 5.07 -21.51
N GLY A 65 10.19 4.66 -20.84
CA GLY A 65 8.82 4.89 -21.34
C GLY A 65 7.66 4.41 -20.45
N SER A 66 7.26 5.25 -19.48
CA SER A 66 6.17 5.14 -18.49
C SER A 66 5.28 3.88 -18.42
N PRO A 67 4.92 3.39 -17.21
CA PRO A 67 3.88 2.35 -17.06
C PRO A 67 2.64 2.65 -17.90
N VAL A 68 2.18 1.63 -18.63
CA VAL A 68 0.98 1.68 -19.46
C VAL A 68 -0.24 1.38 -18.57
N TRP A 69 -0.98 2.42 -18.21
CA TRP A 69 -2.11 2.30 -17.30
C TRP A 69 -3.39 1.93 -18.05
N THR A 70 -4.00 0.82 -17.64
CA THR A 70 -5.32 0.38 -18.12
C THR A 70 -6.43 0.96 -17.24
N TRP A 71 -7.53 1.38 -17.88
CA TRP A 71 -8.76 1.75 -17.19
C TRP A 71 -9.56 0.50 -16.83
N GLN A 72 -10.06 0.44 -15.60
CA GLN A 72 -10.98 -0.62 -15.15
C GLN A 72 -12.13 -0.04 -14.32
N LYS A 73 -13.34 -0.57 -14.49
CA LYS A 73 -14.49 -0.26 -13.62
C LYS A 73 -14.37 -1.06 -12.32
N HIS A 74 -14.58 -0.40 -11.18
CA HIS A 74 -14.47 -1.00 -9.86
C HIS A 74 -15.73 -0.70 -9.03
N LYS A 75 -16.51 -1.74 -8.69
CA LYS A 75 -17.83 -1.60 -8.06
C LYS A 75 -18.78 -0.75 -8.94
N ALA A 76 -19.90 -0.25 -8.41
CA ALA A 76 -20.90 0.48 -9.19
C ALA A 76 -20.38 1.81 -9.76
N ASP A 77 -19.78 2.65 -8.90
CA ASP A 77 -19.54 4.08 -9.18
C ASP A 77 -18.07 4.50 -9.09
N SER A 78 -17.15 3.57 -8.80
CA SER A 78 -15.71 3.88 -8.76
C SER A 78 -14.97 3.27 -9.96
N ARG A 79 -13.77 3.80 -10.20
CA ARG A 79 -12.85 3.32 -11.23
C ARG A 79 -11.53 2.98 -10.56
N CYS A 80 -10.77 2.08 -11.14
CA CYS A 80 -9.36 1.93 -10.84
C CYS A 80 -8.54 2.03 -12.13
N TRP A 81 -7.33 2.56 -11.96
CA TRP A 81 -6.28 2.58 -12.95
C TRP A 81 -5.28 1.52 -12.53
N LYS A 82 -4.94 0.59 -13.43
CA LYS A 82 -3.97 -0.46 -13.14
C LYS A 82 -2.86 -0.49 -14.18
N ALA A 83 -1.62 -0.33 -13.71
CA ALA A 83 -0.43 -0.75 -14.43
C ALA A 83 0.05 -2.08 -13.82
N GLU A 84 0.30 -3.08 -14.66
CA GLU A 84 0.63 -4.45 -14.24
C GLU A 84 1.82 -4.98 -15.05
N ARG A 85 2.73 -5.71 -14.40
CA ARG A 85 3.83 -6.46 -15.01
C ARG A 85 4.13 -7.67 -14.14
N ASP A 86 4.35 -8.85 -14.72
CA ASP A 86 4.92 -10.02 -14.03
C ASP A 86 4.28 -10.34 -12.64
N GLY A 87 2.97 -10.16 -12.52
CA GLY A 87 2.22 -10.38 -11.28
C GLY A 87 2.28 -9.28 -10.22
N VAL A 88 3.05 -8.21 -10.40
CA VAL A 88 2.94 -6.97 -9.60
C VAL A 88 2.06 -5.96 -10.32
N ALA A 89 1.24 -5.23 -9.55
CA ALA A 89 0.43 -4.13 -10.03
C ALA A 89 0.54 -2.89 -9.12
N ALA A 90 0.56 -1.72 -9.74
CA ALA A 90 0.22 -0.45 -9.09
C ALA A 90 -1.25 -0.13 -9.42
N VAL A 91 -2.04 0.25 -8.41
CA VAL A 91 -3.47 0.55 -8.59
C VAL A 91 -3.83 1.89 -7.96
N HIS A 92 -4.49 2.75 -8.73
CA HIS A 92 -5.02 4.03 -8.26
C HIS A 92 -6.54 4.08 -8.45
N TYR A 93 -7.27 4.21 -7.35
CA TYR A 93 -8.73 4.30 -7.35
C TYR A 93 -9.17 5.74 -7.62
N HIS A 94 -10.32 5.94 -8.28
CA HIS A 94 -10.87 7.28 -8.50
C HIS A 94 -12.40 7.31 -8.67
N GLY A 95 -13.05 8.23 -7.96
CA GLY A 95 -14.50 8.50 -8.11
C GLY A 95 -14.81 9.67 -9.05
N GLY A 96 -14.09 10.80 -8.90
CA GLY A 96 -14.35 12.06 -9.62
C GLY A 96 -14.23 12.01 -11.15
N ARG A 97 -15.08 12.76 -11.87
CA ARG A 97 -15.22 12.76 -13.35
C ARG A 97 -13.90 13.10 -14.05
N ILE A 98 -13.68 12.60 -15.27
CA ILE A 98 -12.52 12.98 -16.10
C ILE A 98 -12.95 14.10 -17.04
N SER A 99 -12.16 15.17 -17.14
CA SER A 99 -12.36 16.23 -18.13
C SER A 99 -11.03 16.79 -18.60
N MET A 100 -11.02 17.52 -19.71
CA MET A 100 -9.85 18.30 -20.13
C MET A 100 -9.70 19.52 -19.21
N GLN A 101 -8.54 19.67 -18.56
CA GLN A 101 -8.31 20.76 -17.60
C GLN A 101 -6.98 21.47 -17.86
N THR A 102 -6.97 22.78 -17.58
CA THR A 102 -5.78 23.64 -17.65
C THR A 102 -4.98 23.51 -16.35
N PHE A 103 -3.65 23.55 -16.48
CA PHE A 103 -2.70 23.54 -15.38
C PHE A 103 -1.54 24.50 -15.66
N ASP A 104 -0.99 25.08 -14.60
CA ASP A 104 0.26 25.84 -14.67
C ASP A 104 1.47 24.91 -14.71
N LYS A 105 2.43 25.23 -15.56
CA LYS A 105 3.80 24.68 -15.54
C LYS A 105 4.76 25.82 -15.28
N HIS A 106 5.54 25.77 -14.19
CA HIS A 106 6.73 26.60 -14.05
C HIS A 106 7.72 26.25 -15.18
N VAL A 107 8.06 27.24 -16.00
CA VAL A 107 9.04 27.13 -17.10
C VAL A 107 10.43 27.44 -16.56
N ARG A 108 10.60 28.61 -15.93
CA ARG A 108 11.84 29.08 -15.31
C ARG A 108 11.57 30.21 -14.32
N TRP A 109 12.50 30.42 -13.40
CA TRP A 109 12.63 31.68 -12.67
C TRP A 109 13.13 32.77 -13.62
N ILE A 110 12.43 33.91 -13.67
CA ILE A 110 12.89 35.16 -14.27
C ILE A 110 13.87 35.81 -13.29
N GLU A 111 13.47 35.92 -12.03
CA GLU A 111 14.34 36.23 -10.90
C GLU A 111 14.40 35.02 -9.96
N LYS A 112 15.62 34.57 -9.60
CA LYS A 112 15.76 33.41 -8.70
C LYS A 112 15.42 33.81 -7.25
N PRO A 113 14.61 33.02 -6.52
CA PRO A 113 14.43 33.19 -5.08
C PRO A 113 15.78 33.15 -4.35
N SER A 114 16.07 34.21 -3.59
CA SER A 114 17.31 34.37 -2.83
C SER A 114 17.01 34.99 -1.46
N LYS A 115 18.04 35.18 -0.63
CA LYS A 115 17.88 35.95 0.62
C LYS A 115 17.74 37.45 0.38
N GLU A 116 18.21 37.97 -0.76
CA GLU A 116 18.14 39.40 -1.09
C GLU A 116 16.71 39.83 -1.48
N ASN A 117 15.94 38.98 -2.17
CA ASN A 117 14.54 39.23 -2.52
C ASN A 117 13.51 38.63 -1.53
N ASN A 118 13.95 38.30 -0.30
CA ASN A 118 13.12 37.64 0.72
C ASN A 118 12.43 36.35 0.22
N TRP A 119 13.07 35.61 -0.69
CA TRP A 119 12.58 34.40 -1.37
C TRP A 119 11.42 34.63 -2.36
N ASN A 120 11.10 35.87 -2.72
CA ASN A 120 9.99 36.22 -3.62
C ASN A 120 10.49 36.51 -5.06
N GLY A 121 11.10 35.51 -5.69
CA GLY A 121 11.50 35.61 -7.10
C GLY A 121 10.31 35.57 -8.07
N GLU A 122 10.42 36.23 -9.22
CA GLU A 122 9.42 36.15 -10.30
C GLU A 122 9.62 34.86 -11.13
N GLU A 123 8.53 34.15 -11.43
CA GLU A 123 8.53 32.92 -12.24
C GLU A 123 7.72 33.05 -13.54
N GLU A 124 8.29 32.53 -14.62
CA GLU A 124 7.59 32.35 -15.89
C GLU A 124 6.77 31.05 -15.83
N ARG A 125 5.45 31.17 -15.84
CA ARG A 125 4.52 30.04 -15.95
C ARG A 125 3.96 29.95 -17.37
N SER A 126 3.75 28.72 -17.85
CA SER A 126 2.98 28.44 -19.07
C SER A 126 1.79 27.56 -18.75
N GLU A 127 0.62 27.89 -19.27
CA GLU A 127 -0.54 27.00 -19.24
C GLU A 127 -0.33 25.78 -20.15
N TYR A 128 -0.82 24.62 -19.72
CA TYR A 128 -1.02 23.45 -20.58
C TYR A 128 -2.33 22.77 -20.23
N ARG A 129 -2.91 22.05 -21.19
CA ARG A 129 -4.16 21.30 -21.02
C ARG A 129 -3.87 19.81 -21.07
N MET A 130 -4.44 19.05 -20.14
CA MET A 130 -4.39 17.59 -20.14
C MET A 130 -5.70 17.01 -19.62
N LEU A 131 -5.97 15.73 -19.92
CA LEU A 131 -7.04 15.02 -19.25
C LEU A 131 -6.71 14.95 -17.75
N ALA A 132 -7.68 15.26 -16.90
CA ALA A 132 -7.53 15.15 -15.46
C ALA A 132 -8.83 14.71 -14.80
N THR A 133 -8.72 14.01 -13.68
CA THR A 133 -9.89 13.73 -12.83
C THR A 133 -10.25 14.94 -11.98
N SER A 134 -11.54 15.14 -11.66
CA SER A 134 -11.99 16.20 -10.75
C SER A 134 -11.40 15.99 -9.36
N HIS A 135 -10.82 17.04 -8.80
CA HIS A 135 -10.25 16.99 -7.44
C HIS A 135 -11.35 16.68 -6.42
N SER A 136 -11.05 15.80 -5.46
CA SER A 136 -11.92 15.53 -4.31
C SER A 136 -11.59 16.49 -3.17
N GLU A 137 -12.59 17.22 -2.68
CA GLU A 137 -12.47 18.07 -1.49
C GLU A 137 -11.94 17.28 -0.29
N GLY A 138 -11.13 17.93 0.55
CA GLY A 138 -10.42 17.28 1.66
C GLY A 138 -9.15 16.51 1.28
N TYR A 139 -8.93 16.17 -0.01
CA TYR A 139 -7.76 15.41 -0.48
C TYR A 139 -6.71 16.28 -1.17
N GLY A 140 -6.36 17.41 -0.57
CA GLY A 140 -5.24 18.27 -0.98
C GLY A 140 -3.90 17.57 -0.81
N GLY A 141 -3.47 16.81 -1.83
CA GLY A 141 -2.26 16.00 -1.79
C GLY A 141 -1.71 15.63 -3.16
N ARG A 142 -0.55 14.95 -3.15
CA ARG A 142 0.25 14.53 -4.31
C ARG A 142 -0.60 14.07 -5.49
N HIS A 143 -0.34 14.61 -6.68
CA HIS A 143 -0.92 14.15 -7.94
C HIS A 143 -0.08 13.01 -8.55
N PHE A 144 -0.71 12.22 -9.43
CA PHE A 144 -0.04 11.18 -10.20
C PHE A 144 -0.40 11.38 -11.67
N ASP A 145 0.63 11.59 -12.50
CA ASP A 145 0.50 11.67 -13.94
C ASP A 145 0.75 10.27 -14.50
N ILE A 146 -0.23 9.74 -15.23
CA ILE A 146 -0.20 8.40 -15.77
C ILE A 146 -0.24 8.43 -17.30
N THR A 147 0.52 7.52 -17.92
CA THR A 147 0.52 7.32 -19.37
C THR A 147 -0.47 6.21 -19.70
N MET A 148 -1.45 6.52 -20.54
CA MET A 148 -2.55 5.61 -20.82
C MET A 148 -2.23 4.52 -21.86
N ALA A 149 -2.87 3.36 -21.70
CA ALA A 149 -3.10 2.42 -22.78
C ALA A 149 -4.07 3.00 -23.83
N GLU A 150 -4.14 2.40 -25.01
CA GLU A 150 -5.28 2.62 -25.90
C GLU A 150 -6.54 2.03 -25.24
N CYS A 151 -7.54 2.86 -24.97
CA CYS A 151 -8.83 2.42 -24.43
C CYS A 151 -9.95 3.42 -24.72
N GLU A 152 -11.19 3.05 -24.40
CA GLU A 152 -12.29 4.00 -24.33
C GLU A 152 -12.57 4.38 -22.88
N LEU A 153 -12.87 5.65 -22.61
CA LEU A 153 -13.15 6.14 -21.25
C LEU A 153 -14.22 7.25 -21.23
N PRO A 154 -15.00 7.38 -20.14
CA PRO A 154 -16.01 8.43 -20.00
C PRO A 154 -15.38 9.80 -19.73
N VAL A 155 -15.37 10.68 -20.73
CA VAL A 155 -14.92 12.08 -20.64
C VAL A 155 -16.14 13.00 -20.46
N PHE A 156 -16.05 13.92 -19.51
CA PHE A 156 -17.03 14.97 -19.28
C PHE A 156 -16.61 16.27 -19.98
N ALA A 157 -17.48 16.79 -20.84
CA ALA A 157 -17.35 18.08 -21.51
C ALA A 157 -18.74 18.70 -21.68
N ASP A 158 -18.84 20.03 -21.53
CA ASP A 158 -20.03 20.83 -21.86
C ASP A 158 -21.37 20.30 -21.28
N GLY A 159 -21.30 19.74 -20.07
CA GLY A 159 -22.46 19.18 -19.35
C GLY A 159 -22.75 17.70 -19.62
N VAL A 160 -22.14 17.10 -20.66
CA VAL A 160 -22.37 15.74 -21.12
C VAL A 160 -21.19 14.82 -20.74
N THR A 161 -21.44 13.52 -20.55
CA THR A 161 -20.39 12.51 -20.46
C THR A 161 -20.44 11.62 -21.70
N THR A 162 -19.35 11.58 -22.47
CA THR A 162 -19.23 10.80 -23.71
C THR A 162 -18.18 9.71 -23.52
N LEU A 163 -18.41 8.54 -24.12
CA LEU A 163 -17.39 7.50 -24.21
C LEU A 163 -16.40 7.90 -25.31
N THR A 164 -15.17 8.20 -24.94
CA THR A 164 -14.14 8.73 -25.84
C THR A 164 -13.01 7.73 -25.98
N LYS A 165 -12.68 7.35 -27.22
CA LYS A 165 -11.45 6.61 -27.52
C LYS A 165 -10.24 7.50 -27.26
N VAL A 166 -9.26 6.96 -26.53
CA VAL A 166 -8.00 7.60 -26.16
C VAL A 166 -6.85 6.74 -26.66
N GLU A 167 -5.84 7.40 -27.25
CA GLU A 167 -4.68 6.73 -27.85
C GLU A 167 -3.64 6.35 -26.80
N ALA A 168 -2.90 5.27 -27.06
CA ALA A 168 -1.78 4.87 -26.22
C ALA A 168 -0.73 5.99 -26.13
N GLY A 169 -0.20 6.24 -24.93
CA GLY A 169 0.70 7.36 -24.67
C GLY A 169 0.02 8.62 -24.13
N THR A 170 -1.31 8.73 -24.21
CA THR A 170 -2.03 9.93 -23.73
C THR A 170 -1.78 10.16 -22.22
N PRO A 171 -1.40 11.38 -21.78
CA PRO A 171 -1.21 11.69 -20.38
C PRO A 171 -2.53 12.04 -19.68
N LEU A 172 -2.76 11.42 -18.52
CA LEU A 172 -3.90 11.68 -17.63
C LEU A 172 -3.41 11.99 -16.21
N ARG A 173 -3.82 13.13 -15.64
CA ARG A 173 -3.55 13.48 -14.24
C ARG A 173 -4.69 13.02 -13.34
N LEU A 174 -4.38 12.06 -12.47
CA LEU A 174 -5.27 11.67 -11.39
C LEU A 174 -5.15 12.70 -10.23
N ARG A 175 -6.20 12.88 -9.41
CA ARG A 175 -6.22 13.86 -8.30
C ARG A 175 -6.96 13.39 -7.02
N GLY A 176 -6.68 12.16 -6.59
CA GLY A 176 -6.98 11.60 -5.27
C GLY A 176 -8.41 11.10 -5.03
N PRO A 177 -8.67 10.31 -3.95
CA PRO A 177 -7.70 9.63 -3.09
C PRO A 177 -7.06 8.41 -3.77
N TRP A 178 -5.93 7.93 -3.24
CA TRP A 178 -4.97 7.15 -4.03
C TRP A 178 -5.00 5.64 -3.88
N HIS A 179 -5.49 5.17 -2.75
CA HIS A 179 -5.29 3.81 -2.27
C HIS A 179 -6.62 3.19 -1.83
N GLY A 180 -6.77 1.89 -2.06
CA GLY A 180 -7.93 1.10 -1.66
C GLY A 180 -7.52 -0.31 -1.26
N GLY A 181 -8.47 -1.10 -0.77
CA GLY A 181 -8.25 -2.54 -0.62
C GLY A 181 -7.95 -3.19 -1.97
N ALA A 182 -7.14 -4.24 -1.96
CA ALA A 182 -6.63 -4.90 -3.17
C ALA A 182 -7.74 -5.32 -4.16
N PRO A 183 -7.49 -5.27 -5.48
CA PRO A 183 -8.39 -5.86 -6.46
C PRO A 183 -8.53 -7.37 -6.28
N ASP A 184 -9.63 -7.95 -6.76
CA ASP A 184 -9.86 -9.39 -6.72
C ASP A 184 -8.70 -10.16 -7.38
N GLY A 185 -8.19 -11.18 -6.67
CA GLY A 185 -7.01 -11.96 -7.05
C GLY A 185 -5.67 -11.39 -6.59
N TYR A 186 -5.62 -10.18 -6.02
CA TYR A 186 -4.37 -9.54 -5.56
C TYR A 186 -4.32 -9.42 -4.04
N LEU A 187 -3.09 -9.31 -3.54
CA LEU A 187 -2.74 -9.05 -2.16
C LEU A 187 -2.09 -7.66 -2.07
N GLU A 188 -2.56 -6.83 -1.15
CA GLU A 188 -1.85 -5.62 -0.72
C GLU A 188 -0.56 -6.04 -0.01
N ILE A 189 0.58 -5.43 -0.36
CA ILE A 189 1.91 -5.77 0.20
C ILE A 189 2.72 -4.50 0.47
N SER A 190 3.48 -4.46 1.58
CA SER A 190 4.41 -3.36 1.84
C SER A 190 5.70 -3.66 1.08
N TYR A 191 6.11 -2.75 0.22
CA TYR A 191 7.36 -2.89 -0.52
C TYR A 191 8.43 -1.97 0.05
N ASP A 192 9.63 -2.49 0.25
CA ASP A 192 10.81 -1.63 0.28
C ASP A 192 11.62 -1.89 -0.99
N ILE A 193 12.10 -0.81 -1.58
CA ILE A 193 13.00 -0.82 -2.72
C ILE A 193 14.32 -0.28 -2.19
N ASP A 194 15.45 -0.88 -2.58
CA ASP A 194 16.73 -0.21 -2.33
C ASP A 194 16.81 1.03 -3.23
N GLU A 195 16.54 2.21 -2.66
CA GLU A 195 16.69 3.50 -3.37
C GLU A 195 18.05 3.51 -4.08
N LYS A 196 18.04 3.73 -5.41
CA LYS A 196 19.28 3.83 -6.20
C LYS A 196 20.22 4.80 -5.49
N ILE A 197 21.38 4.27 -5.06
CA ILE A 197 22.27 4.98 -4.16
C ILE A 197 22.70 6.27 -4.83
N ASP A 198 22.26 7.40 -4.27
CA ASP A 198 22.78 8.71 -4.63
C ASP A 198 24.24 8.78 -4.18
N GLU A 199 25.14 8.53 -5.13
CA GLU A 199 26.59 8.48 -4.92
C GLU A 199 27.13 9.83 -4.40
N SER A 200 26.41 10.93 -4.59
CA SER A 200 26.78 12.25 -4.04
C SER A 200 26.71 12.31 -2.51
N MET A 201 26.00 11.38 -1.85
CA MET A 201 25.91 11.35 -0.37
C MET A 201 27.16 10.80 0.32
N GLY A 202 28.14 10.27 -0.43
CA GLY A 202 29.50 9.95 0.04
C GLY A 202 29.55 9.13 1.35
N TRP A 203 30.28 9.64 2.35
CA TRP A 203 30.60 8.93 3.61
C TRP A 203 29.38 8.42 4.40
N ARG A 204 28.18 8.96 4.14
CA ARG A 204 26.93 8.49 4.77
C ARG A 204 26.50 7.11 4.27
N ALA A 205 27.04 6.61 3.15
CA ALA A 205 26.76 5.27 2.66
C ALA A 205 27.19 4.18 3.65
N HIS A 206 28.41 4.29 4.22
CA HIS A 206 29.05 3.21 4.99
C HIS A 206 28.46 3.00 6.40
N ARG A 207 27.60 3.91 6.88
CA ARG A 207 26.92 3.81 8.19
C ARG A 207 25.42 3.56 8.08
N ARG A 208 24.87 3.38 6.87
CA ARG A 208 23.46 2.99 6.72
C ARG A 208 23.26 1.53 7.14
N PRO A 209 22.08 1.16 7.65
CA PRO A 209 21.74 -0.24 7.84
C PRO A 209 21.71 -0.97 6.47
N PRO A 210 21.72 -2.30 6.47
CA PRO A 210 21.61 -3.11 5.25
C PRO A 210 20.45 -2.69 4.35
N TRP A 211 20.53 -2.99 3.05
CA TRP A 211 19.49 -2.64 2.07
C TRP A 211 18.09 -3.10 2.52
N TYR A 212 18.01 -4.30 3.10
CA TYR A 212 16.80 -4.88 3.70
C TYR A 212 16.35 -4.21 5.03
N ARG A 213 16.80 -2.98 5.32
CA ARG A 213 16.37 -2.14 6.45
C ARG A 213 16.21 -0.64 6.08
N ARG A 214 16.04 -0.33 4.80
CA ARG A 214 15.87 1.05 4.28
C ARG A 214 14.39 1.46 4.17
N GLY A 215 14.08 2.48 3.37
CA GLY A 215 12.74 3.10 3.25
C GLY A 215 11.76 2.31 2.37
N GLY A 216 10.48 2.68 2.44
CA GLY A 216 9.38 1.91 1.87
C GLY A 216 8.39 2.68 1.00
N TYR A 217 7.75 1.95 0.09
CA TYR A 217 6.71 2.34 -0.84
C TYR A 217 5.40 1.62 -0.48
N PHE A 218 4.28 2.33 -0.61
CA PHE A 218 2.95 1.84 -0.25
C PHE A 218 2.00 1.90 -1.44
N GLY A 219 0.97 1.05 -1.45
CA GLY A 219 -0.10 1.03 -2.46
C GLY A 219 0.19 0.18 -3.69
N LEU A 220 0.92 -0.91 -3.51
CA LEU A 220 1.29 -1.88 -4.54
C LEU A 220 0.77 -3.26 -4.17
N TYR A 221 0.52 -4.07 -5.19
CA TYR A 221 -0.24 -5.30 -5.07
C TYR A 221 0.44 -6.45 -5.82
N ILE A 222 0.48 -7.65 -5.23
CA ILE A 222 0.99 -8.87 -5.88
C ILE A 222 -0.19 -9.81 -6.15
N LYS A 223 -0.24 -10.43 -7.34
CA LYS A 223 -1.18 -11.52 -7.62
C LYS A 223 -0.99 -12.67 -6.65
N SER A 224 -2.10 -13.23 -6.18
CA SER A 224 -2.14 -14.30 -5.17
C SER A 224 -1.23 -15.47 -5.50
N GLU A 225 -1.23 -15.93 -6.75
CA GLU A 225 -0.43 -17.05 -7.23
C GLU A 225 1.08 -16.75 -7.24
N VAL A 226 1.47 -15.54 -7.68
CA VAL A 226 2.89 -15.12 -7.68
C VAL A 226 3.40 -14.93 -6.25
N PHE A 227 2.55 -14.45 -5.34
CA PHE A 227 2.91 -14.36 -3.93
C PHE A 227 3.00 -15.74 -3.26
N LEU A 228 2.14 -16.70 -3.61
CA LEU A 228 2.25 -18.09 -3.14
C LEU A 228 3.55 -18.75 -3.62
N ASP A 229 3.97 -18.49 -4.87
CA ASP A 229 5.27 -18.96 -5.37
C ASP A 229 6.46 -18.30 -4.63
N ILE A 230 6.36 -17.00 -4.30
CA ILE A 230 7.33 -16.29 -3.45
C ILE A 230 7.36 -16.89 -2.04
N ALA A 231 6.20 -17.18 -1.44
CA ALA A 231 6.08 -17.79 -0.12
C ALA A 231 6.73 -19.18 -0.07
N ALA A 232 6.45 -20.03 -1.05
CA ALA A 232 7.07 -21.35 -1.20
C ALA A 232 8.59 -21.30 -1.45
N THR A 233 9.10 -20.21 -2.04
CA THR A 233 10.54 -20.07 -2.30
C THR A 233 11.32 -19.51 -1.11
N PHE A 234 10.79 -18.48 -0.41
CA PHE A 234 11.51 -17.77 0.65
C PHE A 234 11.05 -18.09 2.08
N GLN A 235 9.83 -18.60 2.25
CA GLN A 235 9.21 -18.91 3.55
C GLN A 235 8.51 -20.29 3.58
N PRO A 236 9.09 -21.38 3.02
CA PRO A 236 8.44 -22.70 2.93
C PRO A 236 8.19 -23.41 4.27
N HIS A 237 8.74 -22.88 5.37
CA HIS A 237 8.62 -23.45 6.71
C HIS A 237 7.45 -22.84 7.52
N LEU A 238 6.72 -21.88 6.96
CA LEU A 238 5.51 -21.34 7.55
C LEU A 238 4.28 -22.07 6.98
N GLU A 239 3.30 -22.37 7.83
CA GLU A 239 1.95 -22.73 7.35
C GLU A 239 1.20 -21.45 6.92
N TRP A 240 0.29 -21.57 5.95
CA TRP A 240 -0.42 -20.44 5.35
C TRP A 240 -1.93 -20.66 5.34
N ALA A 241 -2.69 -19.56 5.29
CA ALA A 241 -4.14 -19.62 5.19
C ALA A 241 -4.75 -18.45 4.41
N TRP A 242 -5.85 -18.76 3.71
CA TRP A 242 -6.81 -17.77 3.23
C TRP A 242 -7.67 -17.31 4.39
N VAL A 243 -7.49 -16.07 4.84
CA VAL A 243 -8.33 -15.41 5.86
C VAL A 243 -9.40 -14.59 5.15
N THR A 244 -10.66 -14.73 5.54
CA THR A 244 -11.76 -13.90 5.01
C THR A 244 -12.40 -13.12 6.15
N ASP A 245 -12.47 -11.79 6.00
CA ASP A 245 -13.13 -10.89 6.94
C ASP A 245 -13.88 -9.76 6.21
N ARG A 246 -14.43 -8.80 6.98
CA ARG A 246 -15.19 -7.64 6.48
C ARG A 246 -14.47 -6.75 5.45
N VAL A 247 -13.15 -6.88 5.29
CA VAL A 247 -12.34 -6.12 4.33
C VAL A 247 -12.11 -6.92 3.03
N GLY A 248 -12.16 -8.26 3.09
CA GLY A 248 -12.00 -9.16 1.95
C GLY A 248 -11.34 -10.49 2.32
N ARG A 249 -10.99 -11.28 1.30
CA ARG A 249 -10.14 -12.48 1.41
C ARG A 249 -8.67 -12.10 1.22
N GLN A 250 -7.79 -12.54 2.11
CA GLN A 250 -6.36 -12.25 2.10
C GLN A 250 -5.53 -13.46 2.53
N LEU A 251 -4.25 -13.45 2.17
CA LEU A 251 -3.29 -14.50 2.51
C LEU A 251 -2.47 -14.09 3.75
N GLU A 252 -2.53 -14.90 4.80
CA GLU A 252 -1.80 -14.69 6.06
C GLU A 252 -1.06 -15.97 6.48
N PRO A 253 0.00 -15.89 7.32
CA PRO A 253 0.64 -17.08 7.86
C PRO A 253 -0.12 -17.53 9.10
N LEU A 254 0.05 -18.80 9.46
CA LEU A 254 -0.30 -19.26 10.78
C LEU A 254 0.87 -18.98 11.73
N ILE A 255 0.59 -18.40 12.88
CA ILE A 255 1.57 -18.20 13.95
C ILE A 255 1.96 -19.60 14.48
N PRO A 256 3.24 -20.02 14.42
CA PRO A 256 3.62 -21.41 14.73
C PRO A 256 3.27 -21.87 16.15
N GLN A 257 3.15 -20.94 17.10
CA GLN A 257 2.78 -21.23 18.49
C GLN A 257 1.28 -21.47 18.71
N THR A 258 0.41 -21.09 17.77
CA THR A 258 -1.06 -21.18 17.91
C THR A 258 -1.77 -21.88 16.74
N GLY A 259 -1.11 -22.01 15.58
CA GLY A 259 -1.76 -22.51 14.37
C GLY A 259 -2.85 -21.60 13.80
N LEU A 260 -2.92 -20.34 14.27
CA LEU A 260 -3.92 -19.34 13.89
C LEU A 260 -3.31 -18.19 13.06
N PRO A 261 -4.07 -17.58 12.13
CA PRO A 261 -3.71 -16.32 11.52
C PRO A 261 -3.52 -15.20 12.56
N LYS A 262 -2.63 -14.26 12.28
CA LYS A 262 -2.29 -13.12 13.16
C LYS A 262 -3.48 -12.26 13.61
N GLY A 263 -4.61 -12.32 12.91
CA GLY A 263 -5.83 -11.58 13.24
C GLY A 263 -6.76 -12.28 14.23
N LEU A 264 -6.44 -13.52 14.62
CA LEU A 264 -7.20 -14.35 15.52
C LEU A 264 -6.40 -14.65 16.79
N HIS A 265 -7.11 -14.96 17.87
CA HIS A 265 -6.54 -15.23 19.17
C HIS A 265 -6.97 -16.60 19.69
N VAL A 266 -6.05 -17.23 20.42
CA VAL A 266 -6.39 -18.31 21.35
C VAL A 266 -7.07 -17.70 22.59
N ASP A 267 -7.80 -18.51 23.35
CA ASP A 267 -8.25 -18.08 24.68
C ASP A 267 -7.03 -17.74 25.56
N PRO A 268 -7.11 -16.73 26.46
CA PRO A 268 -6.04 -16.47 27.43
C PRO A 268 -5.62 -17.70 28.25
N ALA A 269 -6.53 -18.63 28.56
CA ALA A 269 -6.21 -19.89 29.23
C ALA A 269 -5.37 -20.85 28.36
N ASP A 270 -5.52 -20.80 27.04
CA ASP A 270 -4.78 -21.60 26.05
C ASP A 270 -3.54 -20.85 25.51
N CYS A 271 -3.14 -19.74 26.15
CA CYS A 271 -2.01 -18.94 25.69
C CYS A 271 -0.67 -19.72 25.84
N PRO A 272 0.16 -19.87 24.78
CA PRO A 272 1.42 -20.62 24.80
C PRO A 272 2.58 -19.85 25.49
N GLY A 273 2.27 -19.14 26.58
CA GLY A 273 3.12 -18.13 27.21
C GLY A 273 2.89 -16.74 26.61
N HIS A 274 2.57 -15.74 27.44
CA HIS A 274 2.19 -14.41 26.95
C HIS A 274 3.41 -13.61 26.42
N ASP A 275 3.51 -13.47 25.10
CA ASP A 275 4.47 -12.56 24.47
C ASP A 275 3.83 -11.20 24.18
N TYR A 276 4.11 -10.23 25.06
CA TYR A 276 3.54 -8.89 25.05
C TYR A 276 4.26 -7.97 24.06
N THR A 277 3.51 -7.50 23.06
CA THR A 277 4.02 -6.53 22.07
C THR A 277 3.39 -5.16 22.28
N ARG A 278 4.23 -4.12 22.27
CA ARG A 278 3.76 -2.73 22.34
C ARG A 278 2.94 -2.39 21.10
N SER A 279 1.72 -1.89 21.29
CA SER A 279 0.86 -1.52 20.16
C SER A 279 1.46 -0.35 19.35
N GLY A 280 1.37 -0.41 18.02
CA GLY A 280 1.68 0.73 17.16
C GLY A 280 0.74 1.93 17.36
N SER A 281 -0.41 1.73 18.03
CA SER A 281 -1.31 2.80 18.47
C SER A 281 -1.10 3.24 19.93
N SER A 282 -0.08 2.74 20.62
CA SER A 282 0.24 3.18 21.99
C SER A 282 0.77 4.62 22.00
N THR A 283 0.03 5.53 22.62
CA THR A 283 0.53 6.89 22.88
C THR A 283 1.48 6.90 24.08
N LYS A 284 1.99 8.07 24.48
CA LYS A 284 2.70 8.20 25.76
C LYS A 284 1.75 8.01 26.95
N ASP A 285 0.50 8.40 26.75
CA ASP A 285 -0.53 8.60 27.78
C ASP A 285 -1.48 7.40 27.90
N ASN A 286 -1.39 6.44 26.96
CA ASN A 286 -2.06 5.15 27.00
C ASN A 286 -1.15 4.02 26.46
N PRO A 287 -0.10 3.63 27.20
CA PRO A 287 0.80 2.55 26.83
C PRO A 287 0.20 1.19 27.21
N PHE A 288 -0.70 0.65 26.38
CA PHE A 288 -1.10 -0.76 26.49
C PHE A 288 -0.23 -1.66 25.62
N ASP A 289 0.47 -2.60 26.26
CA ASP A 289 1.07 -3.75 25.60
C ASP A 289 0.00 -4.86 25.48
N GLN A 290 0.00 -5.57 24.35
CA GLN A 290 -0.99 -6.62 24.07
C GLN A 290 -0.28 -7.92 23.66
N CYS A 291 -0.69 -9.03 24.27
CA CYS A 291 -0.16 -10.35 23.95
C CYS A 291 -0.45 -10.69 22.49
N LYS A 292 0.59 -11.04 21.73
CA LYS A 292 0.48 -11.33 20.29
C LYS A 292 -0.24 -12.67 19.98
N PHE A 293 -0.54 -13.48 21.00
CA PHE A 293 -1.20 -14.77 20.87
C PHE A 293 -2.67 -14.71 21.31
N CYS A 294 -2.95 -14.44 22.60
CA CYS A 294 -4.31 -14.43 23.15
C CYS A 294 -5.00 -13.05 23.11
N GLY A 295 -4.31 -11.99 22.68
CA GLY A 295 -4.89 -10.64 22.65
C GLY A 295 -5.11 -9.99 24.02
N GLU A 296 -4.72 -10.64 25.12
CA GLU A 296 -4.78 -10.07 26.47
C GLU A 296 -3.96 -8.78 26.56
N ARG A 297 -4.46 -7.78 27.30
CA ARG A 297 -3.78 -6.51 27.54
C ARG A 297 -3.11 -6.49 28.91
N ARG A 298 -1.88 -6.00 28.96
CA ARG A 298 -1.21 -5.67 30.22
C ARG A 298 -1.80 -4.41 30.85
N ASP A 299 -1.65 -4.32 32.17
CA ASP A 299 -1.80 -3.06 32.90
C ASP A 299 -0.71 -2.06 32.45
N PRO A 300 -1.03 -0.79 32.12
CA PRO A 300 -0.07 0.22 31.70
C PRO A 300 0.97 0.59 32.79
N ASN A 301 0.75 0.24 34.06
CA ASN A 301 1.69 0.44 35.16
C ASN A 301 2.79 -0.62 35.22
N TRP A 302 2.85 -1.56 34.27
CA TRP A 302 3.86 -2.63 34.30
C TRP A 302 5.26 -2.09 34.02
N ALA A 303 6.18 -2.26 34.98
CA ALA A 303 7.58 -1.89 34.82
C ALA A 303 8.21 -2.68 33.67
N SER A 304 8.40 -2.03 32.52
CA SER A 304 9.06 -2.63 31.36
C SER A 304 10.49 -3.06 31.73
N PRO A 305 10.95 -4.27 31.34
CA PRO A 305 12.35 -4.66 31.54
C PRO A 305 13.34 -3.83 30.71
N TYR A 306 12.85 -2.99 29.79
CA TYR A 306 13.62 -1.98 29.05
C TYR A 306 13.39 -0.55 29.57
N GLY A 307 12.68 -0.40 30.68
CA GLY A 307 12.58 0.87 31.40
C GLY A 307 13.97 1.29 31.87
N LYS A 308 14.38 2.51 31.51
CA LYS A 308 15.58 3.12 32.11
C LYS A 308 15.39 3.17 33.62
N ALA A 309 16.44 2.85 34.37
CA ALA A 309 16.51 3.21 35.77
C ALA A 309 16.24 4.71 35.91
N ALA A 310 15.33 5.09 36.80
CA ALA A 310 15.08 6.49 37.11
C ALA A 310 16.31 7.08 37.81
N ALA A 311 16.58 8.34 37.49
CA ALA A 311 17.52 9.23 38.17
C ALA A 311 16.77 10.54 38.47
#